data_AF-A0A9D5Y7N2-F1
#
_entry.id   AF-A0A9D5Y7N2-F1
#
_cell.length_a   1.000
_cell.length_b   1.000
_cell.length_c   1.000
_cell.angle_alpha   90.00
_cell.angle_beta   90.00
_cell.angle_gamma   90.00
#
_symmetry.space_group_name_H-M   'P 1'
#
loop_
_entity.id
_entity.type
_entity.pdbx_description
1 polymer ?
#
loop_
_entity_poly.entity_id
_entity_poly.type
_entity_poly.pdbx_seq_one_letter_code
_entity_poly.pdbx_strand_id
1 'polypeptide(L)'
;MAFDVFISFKNTDGKGGLTQDRMIAERLHSALKREGLEVFFSERDLDNAVFIREINNALEEARMLILVGTTSEHVRSKWVEAEWSSFMAMINSGRKPNGQMITVLQGMTTNDLPPMISSLQSFDALDIDGVVRFVFKALGRVSLSEAAEYEKKQKEEALRRAEEERLRAIAAQMEAERDAQKAAEDAAKAAEKAEKERRAREKAENASHKAKKNIRWIVAAAALVVVAAVAVIYGISYNTPRTVVVDGVEYSVYEGQATVVSCDKEKSGEFVIPSRIKGNRVNIIGHSAFRDCDSLTDIIIPDSVTTIGDRAFYDCDSLTDITVPDSVTTIGGATFYSCNNLNDITIPDSLTAIGDYAFCACDSLTSITIPESVTSIGDGAFSWCESLTSITIPNSVTSIEDHTFNECRSLTSITIPDSVTSIGYGAFLWCESLTSITIPNSVTSIGVEAFSFCESLTSITVPDSVIYIGRNAFYSYYHTITIKAPHDPSYYGYAPTKNETWTTP
;
A
#
# COMPACT_ATOMS: atom_id res chain seq x y z
N MET A 1 12.97 -48.36 19.69
CA MET A 1 12.46 -49.22 20.78
C MET A 1 11.25 -48.49 21.33
N ALA A 2 10.03 -48.93 20.98
CA ALA A 2 8.83 -48.33 21.56
C ALA A 2 8.81 -48.65 23.06
N PHE A 3 8.64 -47.63 23.89
CA PHE A 3 8.39 -47.79 25.32
C PHE A 3 6.92 -47.46 25.53
N ASP A 4 6.16 -48.49 25.82
CA ASP A 4 4.71 -48.38 25.97
C ASP A 4 4.40 -47.90 27.39
N VAL A 5 3.67 -46.77 27.49
CA VAL A 5 3.33 -46.09 28.74
C VAL A 5 1.82 -46.18 28.96
N PHE A 6 1.39 -46.72 30.10
CA PHE A 6 -0.03 -46.74 30.48
C PHE A 6 -0.31 -45.65 31.51
N ILE A 7 -1.33 -44.82 31.28
CA ILE A 7 -1.73 -43.74 32.20
C ILE A 7 -3.20 -43.89 32.59
N SER A 8 -3.49 -43.93 33.90
CA SER A 8 -4.86 -44.06 34.42
C SER A 8 -5.27 -42.85 35.26
N PHE A 9 -6.48 -42.32 35.00
CA PHE A 9 -7.09 -41.19 35.73
C PHE A 9 -8.37 -41.61 36.46
N LYS A 10 -8.72 -40.93 37.57
CA LYS A 10 -10.01 -41.10 38.24
C LYS A 10 -10.55 -39.79 38.83
N ASN A 11 -11.79 -39.44 38.48
CA ASN A 11 -12.59 -38.38 39.09
C ASN A 11 -12.99 -38.79 40.53
N THR A 12 -12.67 -37.95 41.53
CA THR A 12 -12.85 -38.27 42.96
C THR A 12 -14.09 -37.68 43.59
N ASP A 13 -14.70 -36.69 42.96
CA ASP A 13 -15.75 -35.91 43.59
C ASP A 13 -16.80 -35.71 42.50
N GLY A 14 -17.99 -36.32 42.61
CA GLY A 14 -19.07 -36.23 41.61
C GLY A 14 -19.66 -34.82 41.38
N LYS A 15 -18.83 -33.79 41.47
CA LYS A 15 -19.07 -32.35 41.33
C LYS A 15 -18.05 -31.67 40.40
N GLY A 16 -17.02 -32.35 39.90
CA GLY A 16 -16.10 -31.86 38.85
C GLY A 16 -16.47 -32.43 37.47
N GLY A 17 -16.68 -31.57 36.48
CA GLY A 17 -17.13 -31.96 35.14
C GLY A 17 -16.07 -32.77 34.37
N LEU A 18 -16.51 -33.84 33.68
CA LEU A 18 -15.74 -34.77 32.83
C LEU A 18 -14.79 -34.13 31.80
N THR A 19 -14.96 -32.84 31.52
CA THR A 19 -14.26 -32.11 30.46
C THR A 19 -12.82 -31.73 30.82
N GLN A 20 -12.52 -31.55 32.11
CA GLN A 20 -11.22 -31.03 32.55
C GLN A 20 -10.13 -32.13 32.65
N ASP A 21 -10.49 -33.31 33.17
CA ASP A 21 -9.59 -34.46 33.24
C ASP A 21 -9.23 -35.00 31.85
N ARG A 22 -10.20 -34.98 30.93
CA ARG A 22 -10.01 -35.33 29.52
C ARG A 22 -9.04 -34.39 28.81
N MET A 23 -9.15 -33.08 29.05
CA MET A 23 -8.25 -32.10 28.46
C MET A 23 -6.79 -32.30 28.94
N ILE A 24 -6.58 -32.68 30.20
CA ILE A 24 -5.24 -32.97 30.74
C ILE A 24 -4.70 -34.27 30.12
N ALA A 25 -5.53 -35.31 30.04
CA ALA A 25 -5.17 -36.58 29.42
C ALA A 25 -4.79 -36.39 27.94
N GLU A 26 -5.58 -35.64 27.17
CA GLU A 26 -5.31 -35.36 25.74
C GLU A 26 -4.04 -34.51 25.55
N ARG A 27 -3.79 -33.52 26.42
CA ARG A 27 -2.57 -32.70 26.36
C ARG A 27 -1.32 -33.51 26.71
N LEU A 28 -1.40 -34.37 27.73
CA LEU A 28 -0.30 -35.25 28.11
C LEU A 28 -0.05 -36.35 27.07
N HIS A 29 -1.11 -36.94 26.50
CA HIS A 29 -1.01 -37.88 25.37
C HIS A 29 -0.26 -37.24 24.21
N SER A 30 -0.70 -36.04 23.82
CA SER A 30 -0.12 -35.31 22.70
C SER A 30 1.35 -34.95 22.95
N ALA A 31 1.69 -34.55 24.17
CA ALA A 31 3.08 -34.24 24.54
C ALA A 31 3.97 -35.49 24.48
N LEU A 32 3.58 -36.60 25.10
CA LEU A 32 4.37 -37.82 25.12
C LEU A 32 4.47 -38.48 23.73
N LYS A 33 3.42 -38.37 22.90
CA LYS A 33 3.42 -38.86 21.52
C LYS A 33 4.35 -38.04 20.61
N ARG A 34 4.45 -36.72 20.81
CA ARG A 34 5.45 -35.89 20.11
C ARG A 34 6.88 -36.36 20.40
N GLU A 35 7.10 -36.88 21.60
CA GLU A 35 8.38 -37.44 22.03
C GLU A 35 8.57 -38.93 21.65
N GLY A 36 7.68 -39.49 20.82
CA GLY A 36 7.81 -40.84 20.26
C GLY A 36 7.42 -41.99 21.20
N LEU A 37 6.72 -41.71 22.30
CA LEU A 37 6.19 -42.71 23.21
C LEU A 37 4.77 -43.13 22.81
N GLU A 38 4.48 -44.43 22.86
CA GLU A 38 3.15 -44.96 22.63
C GLU A 38 2.40 -44.99 23.97
N VAL A 39 1.28 -44.28 24.05
CA VAL A 39 0.57 -44.06 25.32
C VAL A 39 -0.87 -44.53 25.23
N PHE A 40 -1.24 -45.41 26.16
CA PHE A 40 -2.57 -45.99 26.26
C PHE A 40 -3.40 -45.25 27.32
N PHE A 41 -4.58 -44.79 26.92
CA PHE A 41 -5.53 -44.08 27.77
C PHE A 41 -6.81 -44.90 27.92
N SER A 42 -7.39 -44.89 29.12
CA SER A 42 -8.72 -45.44 29.39
C SER A 42 -9.61 -44.37 30.02
N GLU A 43 -10.61 -43.91 29.27
CA GLU A 43 -11.69 -43.03 29.75
C GLU A 43 -12.86 -43.91 30.24
N ARG A 44 -13.48 -43.60 31.39
CA ARG A 44 -14.51 -44.48 31.96
C ARG A 44 -15.92 -44.13 31.49
N ASP A 45 -16.57 -45.14 30.91
CA ASP A 45 -17.93 -45.60 31.26
C ASP A 45 -18.11 -47.08 30.83
N LEU A 46 -17.17 -47.95 31.23
CA LEU A 46 -17.19 -49.38 30.89
C LEU A 46 -17.52 -50.24 32.12
N ASP A 47 -18.33 -51.27 31.91
CA ASP A 47 -18.63 -52.32 32.88
C ASP A 47 -17.33 -52.91 33.48
N ASN A 48 -17.34 -53.24 34.77
CA ASN A 48 -16.15 -53.62 35.54
C ASN A 48 -15.31 -54.71 34.85
N ALA A 49 -15.96 -55.67 34.20
CA ALA A 49 -15.30 -56.75 33.48
C ALA A 49 -14.55 -56.27 32.22
N VAL A 50 -15.04 -55.23 31.54
CA VAL A 50 -14.43 -54.67 30.32
C VAL A 50 -13.26 -53.77 30.69
N PHE A 51 -13.40 -52.94 31.72
CA PHE A 51 -12.30 -52.11 32.26
C PHE A 51 -11.12 -52.95 32.76
N ILE A 52 -11.41 -54.03 33.49
CA ILE A 52 -10.38 -54.97 33.97
C ILE A 52 -9.70 -55.69 32.80
N ARG A 53 -10.45 -56.10 31.77
CA ARG A 53 -9.89 -56.72 30.56
C ARG A 53 -8.98 -55.76 29.80
N GLU A 54 -9.39 -54.51 29.62
CA GLU A 54 -8.57 -53.49 28.92
C GLU A 54 -7.32 -53.12 29.70
N ILE A 55 -7.40 -52.98 31.02
CA ILE A 55 -6.23 -52.80 31.88
C ILE A 55 -5.28 -53.99 31.78
N ASN A 56 -5.79 -55.21 31.87
CA ASN A 56 -4.94 -56.40 31.81
C ASN A 56 -4.28 -56.54 30.43
N ASN A 57 -5.00 -56.27 29.33
CA ASN A 57 -4.43 -56.28 27.98
C ASN A 57 -3.36 -55.17 27.81
N ALA A 58 -3.63 -53.96 28.28
CA ALA A 58 -2.67 -52.86 28.19
C ALA A 58 -1.44 -53.08 29.10
N LEU A 59 -1.61 -53.73 30.25
CA LEU A 59 -0.52 -54.12 31.14
C LEU A 59 0.35 -55.26 30.56
N GLU A 60 -0.17 -56.13 29.70
CA GLU A 60 0.64 -57.15 29.04
C GLU A 60 1.69 -56.51 28.11
N GLU A 61 1.31 -55.43 27.41
CA GLU A 61 2.16 -54.75 26.44
C GLU A 61 3.04 -53.65 27.07
N ALA A 62 2.53 -52.90 28.07
CA ALA A 62 3.20 -51.73 28.64
C ALA A 62 4.52 -52.01 29.39
N ARG A 63 5.57 -51.20 29.19
CA ARG A 63 6.85 -51.30 29.94
C ARG A 63 6.92 -50.36 31.14
N MET A 64 6.08 -49.32 31.17
CA MET A 64 5.99 -48.35 32.24
C MET A 64 4.53 -48.04 32.58
N LEU A 65 4.23 -47.96 33.88
CA LEU A 65 2.89 -47.68 34.41
C LEU A 65 2.90 -46.39 35.23
N ILE A 66 2.07 -45.43 34.84
CA ILE A 66 1.88 -44.17 35.55
C ILE A 66 0.43 -44.10 36.06
N LEU A 67 0.27 -44.07 37.39
CA LEU A 67 -1.06 -43.99 38.01
C LEU A 67 -1.29 -42.57 38.53
N VAL A 68 -2.27 -41.87 37.96
CA VAL A 68 -2.60 -40.49 38.31
C VAL A 68 -4.02 -40.45 38.90
N GLY A 69 -4.14 -40.59 40.22
CA GLY A 69 -5.42 -40.44 40.91
C GLY A 69 -5.37 -40.77 42.39
N THR A 70 -6.04 -39.96 43.21
CA THR A 70 -6.15 -40.17 44.66
C THR A 70 -7.11 -41.33 44.95
N THR A 71 -6.64 -42.37 45.62
CA THR A 71 -7.51 -43.49 46.03
C THR A 71 -8.43 -43.04 47.16
N SER A 72 -9.74 -42.90 46.90
CA SER A 72 -10.73 -42.91 47.98
C SER A 72 -11.13 -44.34 48.31
N GLU A 73 -11.48 -44.61 49.58
CA GLU A 73 -11.99 -45.90 50.08
C GLU A 73 -13.18 -46.46 49.27
N HIS A 74 -13.91 -45.60 48.54
CA HIS A 74 -15.10 -45.96 47.76
C HIS A 74 -14.81 -46.78 46.49
N VAL A 75 -13.54 -46.85 46.05
CA VAL A 75 -13.12 -47.67 44.90
C VAL A 75 -12.82 -49.10 45.33
N ARG A 76 -12.26 -49.26 46.52
CA ARG A 76 -11.93 -50.56 47.12
C ARG A 76 -13.17 -51.43 47.28
N SER A 77 -14.32 -50.83 47.58
CA SER A 77 -15.60 -51.54 47.75
C SER A 77 -16.23 -52.07 46.45
N LYS A 78 -15.68 -51.73 45.27
CA LYS A 78 -16.20 -52.17 43.96
C LYS A 78 -15.33 -53.21 43.26
N TRP A 79 -14.20 -53.59 43.85
CA TRP A 79 -13.34 -54.66 43.34
C TRP A 79 -13.66 -55.97 44.07
N VAL A 80 -13.54 -57.11 43.36
CA VAL A 80 -13.47 -58.41 44.04
C VAL A 80 -12.14 -58.44 44.80
N GLU A 81 -12.18 -58.81 46.08
CA GLU A 81 -11.05 -58.68 47.01
C GLU A 81 -9.77 -59.38 46.52
N ALA A 82 -9.92 -60.50 45.79
CA ALA A 82 -8.83 -61.26 45.18
C ALA A 82 -8.16 -60.52 44.00
N GLU A 83 -8.92 -59.77 43.20
CA GLU A 83 -8.42 -59.04 42.04
C GLU A 83 -7.69 -57.77 42.47
N TRP A 84 -8.20 -57.08 43.50
CA TRP A 84 -7.54 -55.92 44.09
C TRP A 84 -6.22 -56.31 44.75
N SER A 85 -6.23 -57.43 45.47
CA SER A 85 -5.02 -57.96 46.09
C SER A 85 -3.96 -58.34 45.06
N SER A 86 -4.37 -58.93 43.92
CA SER A 86 -3.46 -59.28 42.82
C SER A 86 -2.89 -58.05 42.11
N PHE A 87 -3.73 -57.04 41.87
CA PHE A 87 -3.29 -55.76 41.30
C PHE A 87 -2.31 -55.04 42.24
N MET A 88 -2.62 -54.93 43.53
CA MET A 88 -1.72 -54.29 44.51
C MET A 88 -0.42 -55.09 44.73
N ALA A 89 -0.46 -56.43 44.62
CA ALA A 89 0.76 -57.25 44.67
C ALA A 89 1.67 -56.99 43.45
N MET A 90 1.11 -56.82 42.26
CA MET A 90 1.84 -56.44 41.05
C MET A 90 2.50 -55.05 41.21
N ILE A 91 1.74 -54.08 41.72
CA ILE A 91 2.22 -52.72 42.00
C ILE A 91 3.36 -52.73 43.02
N ASN A 92 3.16 -53.39 44.16
CA ASN A 92 4.13 -53.44 45.25
C ASN A 92 5.41 -54.21 44.88
N SER A 93 5.29 -55.21 43.99
CA SER A 93 6.45 -55.98 43.53
C SER A 93 7.20 -55.31 42.37
N GLY A 94 6.60 -54.30 41.71
CA GLY A 94 7.15 -53.70 40.49
C GLY A 94 7.33 -54.73 39.36
N ARG A 95 6.54 -55.81 39.37
CA ARG A 95 6.64 -56.92 38.42
C ARG A 95 5.26 -57.36 37.97
N LYS A 96 5.12 -57.59 36.67
CA LYS A 96 3.93 -58.18 36.05
C LYS A 96 3.77 -59.65 36.47
N PRO A 97 2.56 -60.24 36.33
CA PRO A 97 2.33 -61.66 36.59
C PRO A 97 3.23 -62.62 35.78
N ASN A 98 3.67 -62.20 34.59
CA ASN A 98 4.60 -62.95 33.73
C ASN A 98 6.09 -62.78 34.11
N GLY A 99 6.40 -62.06 35.21
CA GLY A 99 7.75 -61.88 35.75
C GLY A 99 8.54 -60.70 35.18
N GLN A 100 8.02 -59.98 34.18
CA GLN A 100 8.66 -58.78 33.63
C GLN A 100 8.65 -57.63 34.65
N MET A 101 9.76 -56.90 34.73
CA MET A 101 9.85 -55.68 35.54
C MET A 101 8.99 -54.58 34.91
N ILE A 102 8.22 -53.88 35.75
CA ILE A 102 7.46 -52.71 35.37
C ILE A 102 7.84 -51.57 36.30
N THR A 103 8.15 -50.40 35.73
CA THR A 103 8.35 -49.20 36.54
C THR A 103 6.99 -48.63 36.88
N VAL A 104 6.66 -48.62 38.17
CA VAL A 104 5.40 -48.08 38.68
C VAL A 104 5.66 -46.73 39.33
N LEU A 105 5.01 -45.69 38.82
CA LEU A 105 4.97 -44.38 39.47
C LEU A 105 3.61 -44.21 40.15
N GLN A 106 3.61 -44.23 41.48
CA GLN A 106 2.41 -44.16 42.32
C GLN A 106 2.46 -42.88 43.16
N GLY A 107 1.35 -42.13 43.20
CA GLY A 107 1.18 -41.02 44.15
C GLY A 107 1.61 -39.64 43.63
N MET A 108 0.78 -39.02 42.79
CA MET A 108 0.76 -37.56 42.73
C MET A 108 -0.36 -37.07 43.65
N THR A 109 -0.02 -36.85 44.92
CA THR A 109 -0.71 -35.84 45.75
C THR A 109 0.26 -34.69 45.95
N THR A 110 -0.25 -33.47 46.12
CA THR A 110 0.53 -32.21 46.15
C THR A 110 1.64 -32.15 47.20
N ASN A 111 1.78 -33.15 48.06
CA ASN A 111 2.63 -33.11 49.25
C ASN A 111 3.93 -33.94 49.14
N ASP A 112 4.13 -34.76 48.10
CA ASP A 112 5.29 -35.65 47.99
C ASP A 112 6.33 -35.21 46.92
N LEU A 113 6.19 -34.01 46.34
CA LEU A 113 7.23 -33.39 45.51
C LEU A 113 8.13 -32.45 46.36
N PRO A 114 9.45 -32.38 46.10
CA PRO A 114 10.36 -31.49 46.82
C PRO A 114 9.84 -30.04 46.87
N PRO A 115 10.20 -29.24 47.89
CA PRO A 115 9.53 -27.98 48.25
C PRO A 115 9.71 -26.81 47.26
N MET A 116 9.97 -27.06 45.98
CA MET A 116 10.03 -26.01 44.94
C MET A 116 8.67 -25.65 44.33
N ILE A 117 7.56 -26.29 44.73
CA ILE A 117 6.24 -26.01 44.14
C ILE A 117 5.15 -25.99 45.22
N SER A 118 5.29 -25.12 46.24
CA SER A 118 4.25 -24.93 47.27
C SER A 118 3.33 -23.74 47.01
N SER A 119 3.19 -23.26 45.77
CA SER A 119 2.39 -22.06 45.45
C SER A 119 1.38 -22.23 44.31
N LEU A 120 1.01 -23.44 43.93
CA LEU A 120 0.00 -23.66 42.90
C LEU A 120 -1.38 -23.91 43.54
N GLN A 121 -2.13 -22.83 43.73
CA GLN A 121 -3.53 -22.88 44.20
C GLN A 121 -4.55 -23.03 43.05
N SER A 122 -4.14 -23.41 41.83
CA SER A 122 -5.06 -23.71 40.73
C SER A 122 -4.51 -24.76 39.76
N PHE A 123 -5.42 -25.51 39.12
CA PHE A 123 -5.15 -26.63 38.20
C PHE A 123 -4.49 -26.24 36.86
N ASP A 124 -4.27 -24.95 36.58
CA ASP A 124 -3.62 -24.46 35.34
C ASP A 124 -2.11 -24.73 35.28
N ALA A 125 -1.55 -25.40 36.28
CA ALA A 125 -0.11 -25.48 36.48
C ALA A 125 0.42 -26.92 36.64
N LEU A 126 -0.15 -27.87 35.92
CA LEU A 126 0.55 -29.11 35.66
C LEU A 126 1.70 -28.81 34.68
N ASP A 127 2.95 -28.80 35.17
CA ASP A 127 4.15 -28.67 34.32
C ASP A 127 4.34 -29.95 33.50
N ILE A 128 3.60 -30.03 32.38
CA ILE A 128 3.66 -31.15 31.42
C ILE A 128 5.10 -31.40 30.97
N ASP A 129 5.88 -30.33 30.79
CA ASP A 129 7.28 -30.37 30.38
C ASP A 129 8.17 -30.98 31.49
N GLY A 130 7.90 -30.66 32.76
CA GLY A 130 8.52 -31.28 33.92
C GLY A 130 8.22 -32.78 34.02
N VAL A 131 6.98 -33.19 33.78
CA VAL A 131 6.57 -34.60 33.78
C VAL A 131 7.25 -35.37 32.65
N VAL A 132 7.29 -34.82 31.43
CA VAL A 132 7.99 -35.41 30.29
C VAL A 132 9.48 -35.60 30.61
N ARG A 133 10.16 -34.55 31.10
CA ARG A 133 11.59 -34.62 31.48
C ARG A 133 11.88 -35.67 32.56
N PHE A 134 10.99 -35.82 33.53
CA PHE A 134 11.12 -36.83 34.58
C PHE A 134 10.91 -38.26 34.04
N VAL A 135 9.93 -38.48 33.16
CA VAL A 135 9.68 -39.77 32.49
C VAL A 135 10.92 -40.20 31.68
N PHE A 136 11.55 -39.28 30.94
CA PHE A 136 12.80 -39.55 30.23
C PHE A 136 13.96 -39.92 31.16
N LYS A 137 14.07 -39.25 32.32
CA LYS A 137 15.07 -39.57 33.35
C LYS A 137 14.84 -40.96 33.96
N ALA A 138 13.59 -41.34 34.19
CA ALA A 138 13.21 -42.64 34.76
C ALA A 138 13.40 -43.81 33.76
N LEU A 139 13.23 -43.56 32.45
CA LEU A 139 13.44 -44.55 31.38
C LEU A 139 14.92 -44.90 31.12
N GLY A 140 15.86 -44.21 31.80
CA GLY A 140 17.22 -44.70 31.97
C GLY A 140 18.06 -44.87 30.70
N ARG A 141 17.81 -44.12 29.62
CA ARG A 141 18.67 -44.12 28.43
C ARG A 141 18.85 -42.75 27.80
N VAL A 142 20.10 -42.53 27.38
CA VAL A 142 20.69 -41.42 26.62
C VAL A 142 21.30 -40.32 27.50
N SER A 143 22.62 -40.22 27.43
CA SER A 143 23.36 -39.09 28.03
C SER A 143 22.87 -37.78 27.40
N LEU A 144 22.74 -36.71 28.18
CA LEU A 144 22.29 -35.39 27.69
C LEU A 144 23.06 -34.92 26.44
N SER A 145 24.28 -35.41 26.22
CA SER A 145 25.10 -35.14 25.05
C SER A 145 24.60 -35.77 23.75
N GLU A 146 24.12 -37.02 23.77
CA GLU A 146 23.71 -37.75 22.55
C GLU A 146 22.32 -37.33 22.06
N ALA A 147 21.41 -37.01 22.99
CA ALA A 147 20.08 -36.49 22.65
C ALA A 147 20.17 -35.06 22.08
N ALA A 148 21.02 -34.21 22.65
CA ALA A 148 21.28 -32.86 22.13
C ALA A 148 21.91 -32.90 20.72
N GLU A 149 22.79 -33.87 20.46
CA GLU A 149 23.45 -34.02 19.16
C GLU A 149 22.47 -34.55 18.08
N TYR A 150 21.55 -35.44 18.44
CA TYR A 150 20.47 -35.88 17.56
C TYR A 150 19.47 -34.76 17.27
N GLU A 151 19.05 -33.99 18.29
CA GLU A 151 18.19 -32.82 18.10
C GLU A 151 18.83 -31.75 17.22
N LYS A 152 20.12 -31.47 17.44
CA LYS A 152 20.87 -30.52 16.63
C LYS A 152 20.90 -30.95 15.17
N LYS A 153 21.14 -32.24 14.91
CA LYS A 153 21.14 -32.81 13.56
C LYS A 153 19.75 -32.75 12.89
N GLN A 154 18.67 -33.00 13.63
CA GLN A 154 17.31 -32.89 13.11
C GLN A 154 16.91 -31.43 12.81
N LYS A 155 17.29 -30.48 13.68
CA LYS A 155 17.07 -29.04 13.46
C LYS A 155 17.87 -28.52 12.27
N GLU A 156 19.12 -28.97 12.09
CA GLU A 156 19.95 -28.61 10.93
C GLU A 156 19.40 -29.20 9.62
N GLU A 157 18.92 -30.46 9.62
CA GLU A 157 18.29 -31.05 8.44
C GLU A 157 16.94 -30.39 8.09
N ALA A 158 16.13 -30.03 9.09
CA ALA A 158 14.88 -29.29 8.89
C ALA A 158 15.13 -27.88 8.34
N LEU A 159 16.14 -27.17 8.89
CA LEU A 159 16.55 -25.86 8.40
C LEU A 159 17.03 -25.93 6.95
N ARG A 160 17.85 -26.93 6.60
CA ARG A 160 18.32 -27.14 5.23
C ARG A 160 17.17 -27.40 4.25
N ARG A 161 16.16 -28.19 4.64
CA ARG A 161 14.97 -28.43 3.80
C ARG A 161 14.14 -27.16 3.61
N ALA A 162 13.95 -26.38 4.67
CA ALA A 162 13.23 -25.10 4.60
C ALA A 162 13.98 -24.07 3.74
N GLU A 163 15.32 -24.05 3.79
CA GLU A 163 16.15 -23.18 2.96
C GLU A 163 16.13 -23.61 1.49
N GLU A 164 16.19 -24.91 1.20
CA GLU A 164 16.02 -25.43 -0.16
C GLU A 164 14.63 -25.10 -0.75
N GLU A 165 13.56 -25.19 0.07
CA GLU A 165 12.22 -24.83 -0.35
C GLU A 165 12.07 -23.32 -0.58
N ARG A 166 12.67 -22.50 0.28
CA ARG A 166 12.74 -21.03 0.11
C ARG A 166 13.51 -20.65 -1.15
N LEU A 167 14.64 -21.30 -1.43
CA LEU A 167 15.43 -21.07 -2.63
C LEU A 167 14.67 -21.50 -3.90
N ARG A 168 13.92 -22.60 -3.85
CA ARG A 168 13.03 -23.01 -4.96
C ARG A 168 11.89 -22.01 -5.19
N ALA A 169 11.29 -21.49 -4.12
CA ALA A 169 10.26 -20.46 -4.22
C ALA A 169 10.80 -19.16 -4.82
N ILE A 170 12.00 -18.72 -4.39
CA ILE A 170 12.69 -17.56 -4.97
C ILE A 170 13.01 -17.82 -6.46
N ALA A 171 13.51 -19.00 -6.82
CA ALA A 171 13.80 -19.35 -8.21
C ALA A 171 12.53 -19.34 -9.07
N ALA A 172 11.42 -19.86 -8.56
CA ALA A 172 10.12 -19.82 -9.25
C ALA A 172 9.58 -18.39 -9.40
N GLN A 173 9.75 -17.54 -8.38
CA GLN A 173 9.38 -16.13 -8.44
C GLN A 173 10.23 -15.37 -9.46
N MET A 174 11.55 -15.59 -9.47
CA MET A 174 12.46 -14.99 -10.46
C MET A 174 12.14 -15.43 -11.89
N GLU A 175 11.76 -16.70 -12.09
CA GLU A 175 11.34 -17.19 -13.40
C GLU A 175 10.02 -16.56 -13.86
N ALA A 176 9.04 -16.43 -12.95
CA ALA A 176 7.78 -15.73 -13.23
C ALA A 176 8.00 -14.24 -13.53
N GLU A 177 8.87 -13.56 -12.79
CA GLU A 177 9.24 -12.16 -13.04
C GLU A 177 9.96 -11.98 -14.39
N ARG A 178 10.86 -12.91 -14.74
CA ARG A 178 11.54 -12.91 -16.05
C ARG A 178 10.56 -13.11 -17.19
N ASP A 179 9.60 -14.03 -17.05
CA ASP A 179 8.57 -14.28 -18.05
C ASP A 179 7.60 -13.10 -18.16
N ALA A 180 7.25 -12.45 -17.04
CA ALA A 180 6.46 -11.22 -17.02
C ALA A 180 7.20 -10.04 -17.69
N GLN A 181 8.51 -9.88 -17.43
CA GLN A 181 9.34 -8.87 -18.10
C GLN A 181 9.40 -9.11 -19.61
N LYS A 182 9.57 -10.36 -20.04
CA LYS A 182 9.57 -10.71 -21.46
C LYS A 182 8.21 -10.44 -22.11
N ALA A 183 7.11 -10.77 -21.44
CA ALA A 183 5.77 -10.46 -21.91
C ALA A 183 5.52 -8.95 -22.00
N ALA A 184 6.01 -8.17 -21.04
CA ALA A 184 5.93 -6.71 -21.06
C ALA A 184 6.77 -6.10 -22.19
N GLU A 185 7.97 -6.63 -22.45
CA GLU A 185 8.82 -6.20 -23.57
C GLU A 185 8.17 -6.51 -24.93
N ASP A 186 7.59 -7.70 -25.09
CA ASP A 186 6.85 -8.09 -26.30
C ASP A 186 5.59 -7.23 -26.48
N ALA A 187 4.88 -6.91 -25.39
CA ALA A 187 3.73 -5.99 -25.41
C ALA A 187 4.15 -4.55 -25.76
N ALA A 188 5.29 -4.07 -25.24
CA ALA A 188 5.84 -2.75 -25.57
C ALA A 188 6.25 -2.67 -27.05
N LYS A 189 6.90 -3.70 -27.59
CA LYS A 189 7.21 -3.80 -29.03
C LYS A 189 5.94 -3.84 -29.89
N ALA A 190 4.91 -4.55 -29.44
CA ALA A 190 3.62 -4.59 -30.11
C ALA A 190 2.90 -3.22 -30.07
N ALA A 191 2.97 -2.52 -28.92
CA ALA A 191 2.43 -1.18 -28.76
C ALA A 191 3.18 -0.15 -29.62
N GLU A 192 4.51 -0.20 -29.67
CA GLU A 192 5.33 0.65 -30.54
C GLU A 192 5.01 0.39 -32.02
N LYS A 193 4.85 -0.88 -32.42
CA LYS A 193 4.41 -1.24 -33.77
C LYS A 193 3.00 -0.71 -34.05
N ALA A 194 2.07 -0.89 -33.13
CA ALA A 194 0.70 -0.38 -33.25
C ALA A 194 0.67 1.15 -33.31
N GLU A 195 1.52 1.84 -32.56
CA GLU A 195 1.65 3.29 -32.62
C GLU A 195 2.30 3.75 -33.92
N LYS A 196 3.32 3.06 -34.44
CA LYS A 196 3.87 3.33 -35.77
C LYS A 196 2.82 3.13 -36.85
N GLU A 197 2.02 2.07 -36.78
CA GLU A 197 0.89 1.83 -37.68
C GLU A 197 -0.21 2.89 -37.51
N ARG A 198 -0.50 3.33 -36.27
CA ARG A 198 -1.45 4.42 -35.97
C ARG A 198 -0.95 5.75 -36.55
N ARG A 199 0.30 6.12 -36.33
CA ARG A 199 0.95 7.30 -36.92
C ARG A 199 1.00 7.21 -38.45
N ALA A 200 1.21 6.01 -39.00
CA ALA A 200 1.14 5.79 -40.45
C ALA A 200 -0.28 5.92 -40.99
N ARG A 201 -1.29 5.41 -40.27
CA ARG A 201 -2.72 5.61 -40.56
C ARG A 201 -3.14 7.05 -40.41
N GLU A 202 -2.71 7.76 -39.38
CA GLU A 202 -2.93 9.19 -39.19
C GLU A 202 -2.21 10.01 -40.26
N LYS A 203 -0.99 9.64 -40.66
CA LYS A 203 -0.31 10.29 -41.81
C LYS A 203 -1.05 10.00 -43.11
N ALA A 204 -1.53 8.78 -43.33
CA ALA A 204 -2.30 8.39 -44.51
C ALA A 204 -3.70 9.01 -44.50
N GLU A 205 -4.31 9.18 -43.33
CA GLU A 205 -5.60 9.81 -43.10
C GLU A 205 -5.47 11.32 -43.18
N ASN A 206 -4.39 11.92 -42.69
CA ASN A 206 -4.05 13.33 -42.89
C ASN A 206 -3.64 13.60 -44.34
N ALA A 207 -2.98 12.67 -45.02
CA ALA A 207 -2.70 12.76 -46.45
C ALA A 207 -3.96 12.54 -47.29
N SER A 208 -4.85 11.64 -46.88
CA SER A 208 -6.18 11.41 -47.45
C SER A 208 -7.11 12.57 -47.12
N HIS A 209 -6.99 13.20 -45.95
CA HIS A 209 -7.73 14.37 -45.54
C HIS A 209 -7.16 15.58 -46.23
N LYS A 210 -5.84 15.68 -46.50
CA LYS A 210 -5.20 16.70 -47.33
C LYS A 210 -5.52 16.50 -48.80
N ALA A 211 -5.61 15.27 -49.30
CA ALA A 211 -6.00 14.94 -50.67
C ALA A 211 -7.50 15.10 -50.87
N LYS A 212 -8.34 14.69 -49.91
CA LYS A 212 -9.77 14.98 -49.84
C LYS A 212 -10.02 16.44 -49.54
N LYS A 213 -9.15 17.17 -48.84
CA LYS A 213 -9.20 18.63 -48.63
C LYS A 213 -8.74 19.34 -49.89
N ASN A 214 -7.78 18.82 -50.66
CA ASN A 214 -7.37 19.35 -51.96
C ASN A 214 -8.41 19.05 -53.05
N ILE A 215 -8.98 17.85 -53.08
CA ILE A 215 -10.11 17.47 -53.93
C ILE A 215 -11.37 18.18 -53.47
N ARG A 216 -11.64 18.32 -52.16
CA ARG A 216 -12.70 19.21 -51.64
C ARG A 216 -12.35 20.66 -51.88
N TRP A 217 -11.11 21.11 -51.98
CA TRP A 217 -10.76 22.48 -52.33
C TRP A 217 -10.93 22.70 -53.82
N ILE A 218 -10.69 21.69 -54.66
CA ILE A 218 -10.91 21.76 -56.11
C ILE A 218 -12.39 21.60 -56.45
N VAL A 219 -13.08 20.66 -55.82
CA VAL A 219 -14.54 20.42 -55.95
C VAL A 219 -15.32 21.50 -55.20
N ALA A 220 -14.86 22.01 -54.05
CA ALA A 220 -15.46 23.17 -53.40
C ALA A 220 -14.95 24.48 -53.97
N ALA A 221 -13.84 24.59 -54.73
CA ALA A 221 -13.54 25.78 -55.54
C ALA A 221 -14.39 25.76 -56.81
N ALA A 222 -14.56 24.61 -57.47
CA ALA A 222 -15.48 24.45 -58.60
C ALA A 222 -16.94 24.62 -58.16
N ALA A 223 -17.31 24.05 -57.00
CA ALA A 223 -18.60 24.27 -56.38
C ALA A 223 -18.68 25.65 -55.72
N LEU A 224 -17.63 26.33 -55.27
CA LEU A 224 -17.66 27.76 -54.86
C LEU A 224 -17.76 28.66 -56.08
N VAL A 225 -17.26 28.28 -57.26
CA VAL A 225 -17.48 29.04 -58.49
C VAL A 225 -18.93 28.87 -58.94
N VAL A 226 -19.50 27.67 -58.83
CA VAL A 226 -20.93 27.40 -59.13
C VAL A 226 -21.87 27.93 -58.03
N VAL A 227 -21.49 27.83 -56.76
CA VAL A 227 -22.25 28.28 -55.57
C VAL A 227 -22.04 29.77 -55.34
N ALA A 228 -20.90 30.39 -55.68
CA ALA A 228 -20.77 31.85 -55.75
C ALA A 228 -21.52 32.40 -56.97
N ALA A 229 -21.54 31.71 -58.12
CA ALA A 229 -22.41 32.09 -59.23
C ALA A 229 -23.90 31.99 -58.85
N VAL A 230 -24.32 30.91 -58.16
CA VAL A 230 -25.69 30.73 -57.68
C VAL A 230 -26.02 31.64 -56.48
N ALA A 231 -25.07 31.93 -55.59
CA ALA A 231 -25.22 32.87 -54.47
C ALA A 231 -25.22 34.34 -54.92
N VAL A 232 -24.59 34.68 -56.04
CA VAL A 232 -24.71 36.00 -56.70
C VAL A 232 -26.07 36.12 -57.40
N ILE A 233 -26.65 35.01 -57.88
CA ILE A 233 -27.98 34.95 -58.49
C ILE A 233 -29.11 34.94 -57.43
N TYR A 234 -28.91 34.30 -56.27
CA TYR A 234 -29.94 34.08 -55.23
C TYR A 234 -29.66 34.74 -53.86
N GLY A 235 -28.51 35.40 -53.66
CA GLY A 235 -28.18 36.15 -52.44
C GLY A 235 -27.84 35.34 -51.19
N ILE A 236 -27.35 34.09 -51.29
CA ILE A 236 -27.11 33.21 -50.13
C ILE A 236 -25.61 33.15 -49.76
N SER A 237 -25.24 33.59 -48.55
CA SER A 237 -23.86 33.58 -48.05
C SER A 237 -23.57 32.30 -47.23
N TYR A 238 -22.50 31.56 -47.57
CA TYR A 238 -21.98 30.45 -46.76
C TYR A 238 -20.81 30.95 -45.90
N ASN A 239 -20.91 30.82 -44.58
CA ASN A 239 -19.98 31.42 -43.64
C ASN A 239 -18.90 30.39 -43.21
N THR A 240 -17.79 30.29 -43.95
CA THR A 240 -16.62 29.51 -43.50
C THR A 240 -15.85 30.28 -42.42
N PRO A 241 -15.19 29.60 -41.46
CA PRO A 241 -14.32 30.27 -40.49
C PRO A 241 -13.31 31.16 -41.21
N ARG A 242 -13.26 32.43 -40.82
CA ARG A 242 -12.34 33.40 -41.42
C ARG A 242 -11.16 33.60 -40.50
N THR A 243 -9.97 33.31 -40.99
CA THR A 243 -8.72 33.70 -40.32
C THR A 243 -8.53 35.21 -40.42
N VAL A 244 -8.16 35.83 -39.30
CA VAL A 244 -7.78 37.25 -39.21
C VAL A 244 -6.49 37.32 -38.42
N VAL A 245 -5.47 38.01 -38.95
CA VAL A 245 -4.24 38.27 -38.20
C VAL A 245 -4.27 39.71 -37.72
N VAL A 246 -4.05 39.91 -36.43
CA VAL A 246 -3.90 41.23 -35.81
C VAL A 246 -2.62 41.21 -35.01
N ASP A 247 -1.66 42.04 -35.41
CA ASP A 247 -0.39 42.24 -34.70
C ASP A 247 0.35 40.92 -34.38
N GLY A 248 0.49 40.06 -35.40
CA GLY A 248 1.15 38.75 -35.26
C GLY A 248 0.31 37.66 -34.61
N VAL A 249 -0.91 37.96 -34.15
CA VAL A 249 -1.82 36.98 -33.52
C VAL A 249 -2.91 36.57 -34.50
N GLU A 250 -3.07 35.26 -34.70
CA GLU A 250 -4.06 34.65 -35.57
C GLU A 250 -5.37 34.36 -34.81
N TYR A 251 -6.48 34.82 -35.39
CA TYR A 251 -7.82 34.60 -34.88
C TYR A 251 -8.65 33.83 -35.90
N SER A 252 -9.36 32.80 -35.45
CA SER A 252 -10.43 32.14 -36.22
C SER A 252 -11.77 32.75 -35.85
N VAL A 253 -12.50 33.24 -36.84
CA VAL A 253 -13.79 33.91 -36.65
C VAL A 253 -14.91 33.06 -37.25
N TYR A 254 -15.88 32.66 -36.42
CA TYR A 254 -17.03 31.84 -36.83
C TYR A 254 -18.26 32.16 -35.97
N GLU A 255 -19.43 32.31 -36.61
CA GLU A 255 -20.76 32.45 -35.95
C GLU A 255 -20.82 33.41 -34.74
N GLY A 256 -20.28 34.64 -34.86
CA GLY A 256 -20.35 35.64 -33.79
C GLY A 256 -19.21 35.57 -32.77
N GLN A 257 -18.35 34.55 -32.87
CA GLN A 257 -17.23 34.30 -31.97
C GLN A 257 -15.88 34.43 -32.68
N ALA A 258 -14.85 34.76 -31.91
CA ALA A 258 -13.47 34.80 -32.34
C ALA A 258 -12.60 34.03 -31.32
N THR A 259 -11.75 33.15 -31.84
CA THR A 259 -10.83 32.32 -31.06
C THR A 259 -9.41 32.72 -31.41
N VAL A 260 -8.55 32.95 -30.41
CA VAL A 260 -7.11 33.06 -30.61
C VAL A 260 -6.57 31.67 -30.96
N VAL A 261 -5.91 31.52 -32.10
CA VAL A 261 -5.48 30.21 -32.62
C VAL A 261 -3.98 30.03 -32.51
N SER A 262 -3.23 31.09 -32.81
CA SER A 262 -1.77 31.07 -32.79
C SER A 262 -1.22 32.48 -32.63
N CYS A 263 0.02 32.57 -32.22
CA CYS A 263 0.79 33.80 -32.12
C CYS A 263 2.12 33.59 -32.84
N ASP A 264 2.62 34.65 -33.47
CA ASP A 264 4.00 34.71 -33.95
C ASP A 264 4.96 34.52 -32.77
N LYS A 265 5.93 33.62 -32.90
CA LYS A 265 6.88 33.29 -31.83
C LYS A 265 7.85 34.44 -31.53
N GLU A 266 8.06 35.31 -32.51
CA GLU A 266 8.88 36.52 -32.36
C GLU A 266 8.10 37.67 -31.69
N LYS A 267 6.83 37.45 -31.33
CA LYS A 267 6.02 38.46 -30.64
C LYS A 267 6.64 38.76 -29.28
N SER A 268 6.82 40.06 -29.01
CA SER A 268 7.55 40.55 -27.85
C SER A 268 6.85 41.75 -27.21
N GLY A 269 7.21 42.01 -25.95
CA GLY A 269 6.67 43.11 -25.17
C GLY A 269 5.26 42.85 -24.64
N GLU A 270 4.51 43.92 -24.41
CA GLU A 270 3.12 43.88 -23.96
C GLU A 270 2.16 43.62 -25.13
N PHE A 271 1.17 42.75 -24.92
CA PHE A 271 0.09 42.55 -25.88
C PHE A 271 -1.30 42.56 -25.26
N VAL A 272 -2.20 43.34 -25.84
CA VAL A 272 -3.61 43.36 -25.46
C VAL A 272 -4.43 42.54 -26.45
N ILE A 273 -5.02 41.43 -25.99
CA ILE A 273 -5.97 40.67 -26.83
C ILE A 273 -7.23 41.54 -27.01
N PRO A 274 -7.61 41.91 -28.25
CA PRO A 274 -8.81 42.70 -28.48
C PRO A 274 -10.06 41.93 -28.03
N SER A 275 -11.00 42.57 -27.33
CA SER A 275 -12.27 41.94 -26.94
C SER A 275 -13.17 41.59 -28.15
N ARG A 276 -12.88 42.15 -29.33
CA ARG A 276 -13.59 41.87 -30.59
C ARG A 276 -12.67 41.82 -31.80
N ILE A 277 -12.94 40.88 -32.70
CA ILE A 277 -12.31 40.78 -34.03
C ILE A 277 -13.40 40.79 -35.11
N LYS A 278 -13.37 41.82 -35.98
CA LYS A 278 -14.39 42.03 -37.04
C LYS A 278 -15.83 41.98 -36.50
N GLY A 279 -16.06 42.55 -35.32
CA GLY A 279 -17.36 42.58 -34.63
C GLY A 279 -17.68 41.35 -33.77
N ASN A 280 -16.95 40.25 -33.92
CA ASN A 280 -17.15 39.00 -33.19
C ASN A 280 -16.42 39.04 -31.86
N ARG A 281 -17.03 38.54 -30.78
CA ARG A 281 -16.47 38.59 -29.42
C ARG A 281 -15.33 37.58 -29.30
N VAL A 282 -14.18 38.01 -28.78
CA VAL A 282 -13.06 37.09 -28.47
C VAL A 282 -13.35 36.43 -27.14
N ASN A 283 -13.65 35.12 -27.17
CA ASN A 283 -14.10 34.37 -26.00
C ASN A 283 -13.22 33.16 -25.67
N ILE A 284 -12.32 32.77 -26.57
CA ILE A 284 -11.50 31.57 -26.41
C ILE A 284 -10.05 31.90 -26.77
N ILE A 285 -9.13 31.59 -25.87
CA ILE A 285 -7.72 31.40 -26.18
C ILE A 285 -7.53 29.91 -26.46
N GLY A 286 -7.17 29.56 -27.69
CA GLY A 286 -7.09 28.18 -28.15
C GLY A 286 -5.92 27.40 -27.53
N HIS A 287 -5.97 26.08 -27.75
CA HIS A 287 -4.87 25.18 -27.40
C HIS A 287 -3.55 25.65 -28.02
N SER A 288 -2.50 25.79 -27.20
CA SER A 288 -1.17 26.23 -27.62
C SER A 288 -1.13 27.60 -28.34
N ALA A 289 -2.11 28.49 -28.11
CA ALA A 289 -2.25 29.72 -28.88
C ALA A 289 -1.04 30.67 -28.77
N PHE A 290 -0.39 30.76 -27.61
CA PHE A 290 0.81 31.55 -27.36
C PHE A 290 2.01 30.66 -27.01
N ARG A 291 1.99 29.37 -27.39
CA ARG A 291 3.10 28.46 -27.08
C ARG A 291 4.43 28.94 -27.70
N ASP A 292 5.52 28.86 -26.94
CA ASP A 292 6.87 29.32 -27.29
C ASP A 292 6.96 30.84 -27.60
N CYS A 293 6.09 31.67 -26.99
CA CYS A 293 6.19 33.13 -27.12
C CYS A 293 7.19 33.69 -26.11
N ASP A 294 8.44 33.22 -26.17
CA ASP A 294 9.49 33.44 -25.17
C ASP A 294 9.82 34.91 -24.89
N SER A 295 9.50 35.81 -25.82
CA SER A 295 9.79 37.25 -25.71
C SER A 295 8.58 38.09 -25.28
N LEU A 296 7.40 37.49 -25.13
CA LEU A 296 6.19 38.18 -24.67
C LEU A 296 6.31 38.43 -23.16
N THR A 297 6.34 39.71 -22.76
CA THR A 297 6.58 40.08 -21.36
C THR A 297 5.30 40.26 -20.56
N ASP A 298 4.23 40.69 -21.22
CA ASP A 298 2.92 40.93 -20.61
C ASP A 298 1.80 40.61 -21.60
N ILE A 299 0.68 40.08 -21.10
CA ILE A 299 -0.52 39.83 -21.88
C ILE A 299 -1.80 40.22 -21.12
N ILE A 300 -2.55 41.16 -21.70
CA ILE A 300 -3.84 41.57 -21.17
C ILE A 300 -4.95 40.75 -21.85
N ILE A 301 -5.56 39.86 -21.07
CA ILE A 301 -6.70 39.04 -21.49
C ILE A 301 -8.00 39.79 -21.19
N PRO A 302 -8.89 40.02 -22.17
CA PRO A 302 -10.15 40.73 -21.93
C PRO A 302 -11.16 39.86 -21.20
N ASP A 303 -12.02 40.48 -20.39
CA ASP A 303 -13.16 39.85 -19.67
C ASP A 303 -14.13 39.06 -20.56
N SER A 304 -14.03 39.24 -21.88
CA SER A 304 -14.82 38.46 -22.82
C SER A 304 -14.38 37.00 -22.94
N VAL A 305 -13.14 36.67 -22.55
CA VAL A 305 -12.55 35.33 -22.61
C VAL A 305 -13.08 34.46 -21.48
N THR A 306 -13.79 33.39 -21.88
CA THR A 306 -14.38 32.40 -20.99
C THR A 306 -13.60 31.08 -20.96
N THR A 307 -12.64 30.90 -21.87
CA THR A 307 -11.90 29.64 -22.02
C THR A 307 -10.46 29.90 -22.42
N ILE A 308 -9.54 29.28 -21.69
CA ILE A 308 -8.11 29.22 -22.00
C ILE A 308 -7.78 27.74 -22.21
N GLY A 309 -7.33 27.39 -23.42
CA GLY A 309 -7.03 26.01 -23.79
C GLY A 309 -5.73 25.52 -23.17
N ASP A 310 -5.59 24.19 -23.12
CA ASP A 310 -4.34 23.55 -22.66
C ASP A 310 -3.13 24.09 -23.41
N ARG A 311 -2.01 24.22 -22.70
CA ARG A 311 -0.74 24.74 -23.23
C ARG A 311 -0.82 26.15 -23.82
N ALA A 312 -1.88 26.92 -23.55
CA ALA A 312 -2.07 28.24 -24.18
C ALA A 312 -0.85 29.16 -24.04
N PHE A 313 -0.15 29.14 -22.91
CA PHE A 313 1.05 29.94 -22.61
C PHE A 313 2.27 29.06 -22.29
N TYR A 314 2.33 27.84 -22.85
CA TYR A 314 3.44 26.91 -22.65
C TYR A 314 4.75 27.51 -23.19
N ASP A 315 5.84 27.46 -22.42
CA ASP A 315 7.12 28.10 -22.73
C ASP A 315 6.93 29.61 -23.09
N CYS A 316 6.24 30.37 -22.24
CA CYS A 316 6.20 31.84 -22.35
C CYS A 316 7.22 32.45 -21.38
N ASP A 317 8.50 32.25 -21.67
CA ASP A 317 9.56 32.36 -20.67
C ASP A 317 9.74 33.77 -20.08
N SER A 318 9.50 34.83 -20.86
CA SER A 318 9.61 36.22 -20.40
C SER A 318 8.35 36.78 -19.75
N LEU A 319 7.24 36.04 -19.69
CA LEU A 319 5.99 36.52 -19.11
C LEU A 319 6.16 36.70 -17.60
N THR A 320 6.01 37.94 -17.11
CA THR A 320 6.28 38.25 -15.69
C THR A 320 5.05 38.16 -14.81
N ASP A 321 3.90 38.52 -15.35
CA ASP A 321 2.64 38.56 -14.64
C ASP A 321 1.48 38.26 -15.58
N ILE A 322 0.38 37.74 -15.03
CA ILE A 322 -0.85 37.54 -15.79
C ILE A 322 -2.08 37.62 -14.88
N THR A 323 -3.12 38.28 -15.40
CA THR A 323 -4.46 38.28 -14.78
C THR A 323 -5.39 37.38 -15.58
N VAL A 324 -5.86 36.31 -14.96
CA VAL A 324 -6.88 35.42 -15.55
C VAL A 324 -8.27 36.05 -15.35
N PRO A 325 -9.07 36.24 -16.41
CA PRO A 325 -10.36 36.93 -16.29
C PRO A 325 -11.38 36.17 -15.44
N ASP A 326 -12.25 36.91 -14.73
CA ASP A 326 -13.33 36.39 -13.85
C ASP A 326 -14.27 35.36 -14.50
N SER A 327 -14.38 35.37 -15.84
CA SER A 327 -15.26 34.46 -16.58
C SER A 327 -14.62 33.11 -16.92
N VAL A 328 -13.33 32.93 -16.61
CA VAL A 328 -12.61 31.66 -16.78
C VAL A 328 -12.80 30.79 -15.54
N THR A 329 -13.34 29.59 -15.73
CA THR A 329 -13.63 28.66 -14.63
C THR A 329 -12.56 27.58 -14.43
N THR A 330 -11.62 27.42 -15.37
CA THR A 330 -10.60 26.35 -15.34
C THR A 330 -9.28 26.82 -15.93
N ILE A 331 -8.17 26.45 -15.29
CA ILE A 331 -6.84 26.50 -15.90
C ILE A 331 -6.54 25.11 -16.46
N GLY A 332 -6.36 25.02 -17.78
CA GLY A 332 -6.13 23.77 -18.50
C GLY A 332 -4.77 23.15 -18.22
N GLY A 333 -4.56 21.93 -18.74
CA GLY A 333 -3.31 21.21 -18.58
C GLY A 333 -2.13 21.95 -19.21
N ALA A 334 -1.02 22.06 -18.47
CA ALA A 334 0.22 22.70 -18.89
C ALA A 334 0.05 24.14 -19.42
N THR A 335 -0.98 24.87 -18.96
CA THR A 335 -1.33 26.20 -19.49
C THR A 335 -0.17 27.20 -19.38
N PHE A 336 0.54 27.21 -18.25
CA PHE A 336 1.69 28.07 -17.94
C PHE A 336 2.96 27.25 -17.68
N TYR A 337 3.07 26.08 -18.30
CA TYR A 337 4.26 25.24 -18.16
C TYR A 337 5.50 26.00 -18.64
N SER A 338 6.58 26.00 -17.86
CA SER A 338 7.85 26.67 -18.15
C SER A 338 7.70 28.18 -18.45
N CYS A 339 6.81 28.88 -17.74
CA CYS A 339 6.83 30.33 -17.68
C CYS A 339 7.84 30.77 -16.59
N ASN A 340 9.14 30.61 -16.82
CA ASN A 340 10.15 30.68 -15.74
C ASN A 340 10.21 32.05 -15.04
N ASN A 341 9.88 33.15 -15.72
CA ASN A 341 9.86 34.49 -15.13
C ASN A 341 8.50 34.93 -14.54
N LEU A 342 7.48 34.06 -14.59
CA LEU A 342 6.16 34.36 -14.03
C LEU A 342 6.26 34.44 -12.51
N ASN A 343 6.20 35.66 -11.98
CA ASN A 343 6.38 35.93 -10.56
C ASN A 343 5.06 36.20 -9.82
N ASP A 344 4.05 36.68 -10.54
CA ASP A 344 2.72 36.98 -10.00
C ASP A 344 1.63 36.47 -10.95
N ILE A 345 0.56 35.92 -10.38
CA ILE A 345 -0.63 35.52 -11.12
C ILE A 345 -1.88 35.78 -10.30
N THR A 346 -2.84 36.47 -10.91
CA THR A 346 -4.18 36.62 -10.36
C THR A 346 -5.12 35.61 -10.99
N ILE A 347 -5.64 34.69 -10.16
CA ILE A 347 -6.64 33.69 -10.52
C ILE A 347 -8.02 34.15 -10.02
N PRO A 348 -9.10 33.99 -10.79
CA PRO A 348 -10.42 34.45 -10.39
C PRO A 348 -11.06 33.56 -9.31
N ASP A 349 -11.87 34.18 -8.43
CA ASP A 349 -12.63 33.49 -7.37
C ASP A 349 -13.66 32.46 -7.91
N SER A 350 -13.94 32.48 -9.21
CA SER A 350 -14.83 31.54 -9.89
C SER A 350 -14.13 30.26 -10.36
N LEU A 351 -12.80 30.16 -10.20
CA LEU A 351 -12.02 29.02 -10.67
C LEU A 351 -12.40 27.74 -9.93
N THR A 352 -12.70 26.66 -10.66
CA THR A 352 -13.10 25.37 -10.08
C THR A 352 -12.02 24.30 -10.20
N ALA A 353 -11.06 24.44 -11.12
CA ALA A 353 -10.03 23.43 -11.35
C ALA A 353 -8.72 24.00 -11.91
N ILE A 354 -7.61 23.41 -11.47
CA ILE A 354 -6.25 23.60 -12.00
C ILE A 354 -5.81 22.26 -12.59
N GLY A 355 -5.52 22.22 -13.89
CA GLY A 355 -5.15 21.00 -14.62
C GLY A 355 -3.70 20.54 -14.39
N ASP A 356 -3.40 19.36 -14.92
CA ASP A 356 -2.08 18.73 -14.79
C ASP A 356 -0.97 19.64 -15.34
N TYR A 357 0.12 19.77 -14.60
CA TYR A 357 1.29 20.57 -14.94
C TYR A 357 1.00 22.05 -15.23
N ALA A 358 -0.16 22.58 -14.81
CA ALA A 358 -0.62 23.91 -15.18
C ALA A 358 0.39 25.04 -14.94
N PHE A 359 1.15 24.96 -13.84
CA PHE A 359 2.21 25.89 -13.44
C PHE A 359 3.57 25.19 -13.28
N CYS A 360 3.76 24.03 -13.89
CA CYS A 360 5.01 23.30 -13.77
C CYS A 360 6.17 24.15 -14.31
N ALA A 361 7.31 24.19 -13.61
CA ALA A 361 8.48 25.02 -13.94
C ALA A 361 8.16 26.52 -14.05
N CYS A 362 7.28 27.05 -13.21
CA CYS A 362 7.18 28.49 -12.99
C CYS A 362 8.21 28.92 -11.93
N ASP A 363 9.49 28.87 -12.27
CA ASP A 363 10.62 28.99 -11.32
C ASP A 363 10.59 30.26 -10.47
N SER A 364 10.11 31.39 -11.01
CA SER A 364 10.02 32.68 -10.31
C SER A 364 8.75 32.87 -9.48
N LEU A 365 7.79 31.94 -9.53
CA LEU A 365 6.51 32.09 -8.84
C LEU A 365 6.74 31.94 -7.33
N THR A 366 6.60 33.05 -6.59
CA THR A 366 6.93 33.08 -5.15
C THR A 366 5.75 32.72 -4.25
N SER A 367 4.53 33.01 -4.71
CA SER A 367 3.27 32.75 -4.02
C SER A 367 2.12 32.69 -5.01
N ILE A 368 1.06 31.99 -4.66
CA ILE A 368 -0.19 31.96 -5.42
C ILE A 368 -1.35 31.75 -4.46
N THR A 369 -2.44 32.49 -4.67
CA THR A 369 -3.68 32.31 -3.90
C THR A 369 -4.63 31.44 -4.71
N ILE A 370 -4.88 30.22 -4.24
CA ILE A 370 -5.87 29.31 -4.85
C ILE A 370 -7.25 29.59 -4.22
N PRO A 371 -8.29 29.90 -5.01
CA PRO A 371 -9.63 30.14 -4.49
C PRO A 371 -10.26 28.92 -3.79
N GLU A 372 -11.10 29.15 -2.78
CA GLU A 372 -11.86 28.09 -2.07
C GLU A 372 -12.89 27.34 -2.97
N SER A 373 -13.17 27.86 -4.17
CA SER A 373 -14.01 27.18 -5.16
C SER A 373 -13.30 26.06 -5.91
N VAL A 374 -11.97 25.98 -5.84
CA VAL A 374 -11.17 24.99 -6.56
C VAL A 374 -11.32 23.62 -5.92
N THR A 375 -11.90 22.66 -6.65
CA THR A 375 -12.14 21.30 -6.16
C THR A 375 -11.05 20.31 -6.54
N SER A 376 -10.18 20.66 -7.49
CA SER A 376 -9.13 19.76 -8.00
C SER A 376 -7.88 20.53 -8.44
N ILE A 377 -6.72 20.01 -8.05
CA ILE A 377 -5.38 20.44 -8.47
C ILE A 377 -4.70 19.21 -9.08
N GLY A 378 -4.37 19.28 -10.37
CA GLY A 378 -3.88 18.13 -11.13
C GLY A 378 -2.44 17.69 -10.82
N ASP A 379 -2.05 16.60 -11.48
CA ASP A 379 -0.72 15.99 -11.36
C ASP A 379 0.36 17.01 -11.73
N GLY A 380 1.38 17.16 -10.89
CA GLY A 380 2.50 18.04 -11.17
C GLY A 380 2.14 19.53 -11.32
N ALA A 381 0.95 19.96 -10.91
CA ALA A 381 0.44 21.31 -11.19
C ALA A 381 1.40 22.43 -10.80
N PHE A 382 2.15 22.28 -9.70
CA PHE A 382 3.16 23.23 -9.23
C PHE A 382 4.57 22.61 -9.15
N SER A 383 4.80 21.52 -9.88
CA SER A 383 6.10 20.86 -9.91
C SER A 383 7.19 21.81 -10.44
N TRP A 384 8.40 21.75 -9.91
CA TRP A 384 9.52 22.64 -10.26
C TRP A 384 9.26 24.14 -10.04
N CYS A 385 8.27 24.54 -9.23
CA CYS A 385 8.15 25.94 -8.80
C CYS A 385 9.22 26.26 -7.73
N GLU A 386 10.49 26.39 -8.12
CA GLU A 386 11.63 26.42 -7.20
C GLU A 386 11.59 27.59 -6.20
N SER A 387 11.02 28.75 -6.58
CA SER A 387 10.89 29.93 -5.69
C SER A 387 9.61 29.97 -4.86
N LEU A 388 8.70 28.99 -5.00
CA LEU A 388 7.42 29.00 -4.27
C LEU A 388 7.66 28.82 -2.78
N THR A 389 7.38 29.86 -1.99
CA THR A 389 7.71 29.89 -0.56
C THR A 389 6.59 29.38 0.35
N SER A 390 5.35 29.58 -0.09
CA SER A 390 4.13 29.18 0.60
C SER A 390 2.97 29.03 -0.38
N ILE A 391 2.05 28.12 -0.08
CA ILE A 391 0.80 27.94 -0.82
C ILE A 391 -0.26 27.39 0.14
N THR A 392 -1.51 27.81 -0.04
CA THR A 392 -2.66 27.27 0.71
C THR A 392 -3.47 26.38 -0.21
N ILE A 393 -3.70 25.14 0.21
CA ILE A 393 -4.58 24.20 -0.49
C ILE A 393 -6.02 24.46 0.00
N PRO A 394 -6.99 24.68 -0.89
CA PRO A 394 -8.40 24.89 -0.52
C PRO A 394 -9.04 23.72 0.22
N ASN A 395 -9.99 23.99 1.12
CA ASN A 395 -10.70 22.95 1.89
C ASN A 395 -11.66 22.09 1.05
N SER A 396 -11.86 22.45 -0.22
CA SER A 396 -12.62 21.68 -1.21
C SER A 396 -11.79 20.58 -1.88
N VAL A 397 -10.46 20.59 -1.75
CA VAL A 397 -9.57 19.61 -2.37
C VAL A 397 -9.52 18.33 -1.53
N THR A 398 -9.73 17.18 -2.16
CA THR A 398 -9.83 15.87 -1.48
C THR A 398 -8.58 15.00 -1.58
N SER A 399 -7.65 15.35 -2.46
CA SER A 399 -6.41 14.62 -2.73
C SER A 399 -5.30 15.60 -3.11
N ILE A 400 -4.08 15.31 -2.69
CA ILE A 400 -2.88 15.90 -3.26
C ILE A 400 -2.35 14.87 -4.25
N GLU A 401 -2.38 15.21 -5.54
CA GLU A 401 -2.05 14.28 -6.61
C GLU A 401 -0.53 14.04 -6.75
N ASP A 402 -0.17 13.22 -7.73
CA ASP A 402 1.22 12.85 -7.98
C ASP A 402 2.04 14.09 -8.38
N HIS A 403 3.21 14.24 -7.76
CA HIS A 403 4.17 15.32 -8.02
C HIS A 403 3.65 16.75 -7.86
N THR A 404 2.48 17.01 -7.26
CA THR A 404 1.84 18.33 -7.24
C THR A 404 2.79 19.46 -6.82
N PHE A 405 3.64 19.25 -5.80
CA PHE A 405 4.63 20.20 -5.29
C PHE A 405 6.07 19.65 -5.36
N ASN A 406 6.34 18.73 -6.30
CA ASN A 406 7.69 18.20 -6.49
C ASN A 406 8.69 19.32 -6.84
N GLU A 407 9.89 19.29 -6.27
CA GLU A 407 10.96 20.27 -6.52
C GLU A 407 10.59 21.73 -6.17
N CYS A 408 9.56 21.96 -5.35
CA CYS A 408 9.31 23.27 -4.74
C CYS A 408 10.35 23.56 -3.63
N ARG A 409 11.61 23.75 -4.03
CA ARG A 409 12.76 23.80 -3.11
C ARG A 409 12.70 24.90 -2.05
N SER A 410 12.04 26.02 -2.34
CA SER A 410 11.86 27.14 -1.40
C SER A 410 10.62 27.01 -0.50
N LEU A 411 9.81 25.97 -0.66
CA LEU A 411 8.55 25.82 0.08
C LEU A 411 8.85 25.55 1.56
N THR A 412 8.58 26.55 2.41
CA THR A 412 8.96 26.47 3.84
C THR A 412 7.88 25.85 4.73
N SER A 413 6.62 26.03 4.33
CA SER A 413 5.44 25.53 5.02
C SER A 413 4.28 25.35 4.05
N ILE A 414 3.46 24.33 4.27
CA ILE A 414 2.20 24.09 3.59
C ILE A 414 1.18 23.53 4.58
N THR A 415 -0.08 23.99 4.46
CA THR A 415 -1.19 23.44 5.25
C THR A 415 -1.97 22.47 4.38
N ILE A 416 -2.03 21.21 4.80
CA ILE A 416 -2.91 20.20 4.20
C ILE A 416 -4.28 20.29 4.89
N PRO A 417 -5.39 20.56 4.17
CA PRO A 417 -6.71 20.70 4.77
C PRO A 417 -7.30 19.34 5.18
N ASP A 418 -8.19 19.35 6.17
CA ASP A 418 -8.88 18.16 6.72
C ASP A 418 -9.79 17.43 5.70
N SER A 419 -9.97 18.01 4.51
CA SER A 419 -10.66 17.37 3.39
C SER A 419 -9.79 16.36 2.64
N VAL A 420 -8.46 16.46 2.74
CA VAL A 420 -7.52 15.62 1.99
C VAL A 420 -7.49 14.22 2.58
N THR A 421 -7.67 13.21 1.72
CA THR A 421 -7.73 11.79 2.10
C THR A 421 -6.52 10.99 1.64
N SER A 422 -5.75 11.52 0.69
CA SER A 422 -4.57 10.86 0.11
C SER A 422 -3.51 11.87 -0.32
N ILE A 423 -2.24 11.48 -0.17
CA ILE A 423 -1.07 12.21 -0.66
C ILE A 423 -0.36 11.34 -1.70
N GLY A 424 -0.21 11.84 -2.92
CA GLY A 424 0.27 11.10 -4.09
C GLY A 424 1.76 10.78 -4.11
N TYR A 425 2.17 10.07 -5.16
CA TYR A 425 3.57 9.73 -5.46
C TYR A 425 4.40 11.01 -5.64
N GLY A 426 5.48 11.13 -4.86
CA GLY A 426 6.40 12.26 -4.94
C GLY A 426 5.77 13.64 -4.76
N ALA A 427 4.61 13.75 -4.09
CA ALA A 427 3.85 14.99 -3.97
C ALA A 427 4.67 16.18 -3.43
N PHE A 428 5.60 15.93 -2.51
CA PHE A 428 6.55 16.90 -1.93
C PHE A 428 8.01 16.44 -2.09
N LEU A 429 8.29 15.59 -3.07
CA LEU A 429 9.65 15.12 -3.37
C LEU A 429 10.56 16.32 -3.66
N TRP A 430 11.73 16.42 -3.02
CA TRP A 430 12.69 17.54 -3.14
C TRP A 430 12.17 18.91 -2.66
N CYS A 431 11.21 18.96 -1.73
CA CYS A 431 10.88 20.19 -1.00
C CYS A 431 11.94 20.49 0.09
N GLU A 432 13.15 20.88 -0.33
CA GLU A 432 14.35 20.99 0.53
C GLU A 432 14.18 21.94 1.72
N SER A 433 13.45 23.04 1.56
CA SER A 433 13.21 24.04 2.61
C SER A 433 12.02 23.73 3.53
N LEU A 434 11.30 22.63 3.31
CA LEU A 434 10.10 22.32 4.08
C LEU A 434 10.48 21.93 5.51
N THR A 435 10.18 22.81 6.47
CA THR A 435 10.60 22.64 7.87
C THR A 435 9.61 21.85 8.71
N SER A 436 8.32 21.97 8.39
CA SER A 436 7.23 21.29 9.09
C SER A 436 6.03 21.13 8.17
N ILE A 437 5.32 20.03 8.35
CA ILE A 437 4.05 19.76 7.69
C ILE A 437 3.16 18.97 8.65
N THR A 438 1.87 19.30 8.67
CA THR A 438 0.86 18.58 9.44
C THR A 438 0.06 17.70 8.49
N ILE A 439 0.05 16.39 8.75
CA ILE A 439 -0.82 15.43 8.04
C ILE A 439 -2.13 15.34 8.83
N PRO A 440 -3.29 15.71 8.26
CA PRO A 440 -4.56 15.67 8.96
C PRO A 440 -5.09 14.25 9.16
N ASN A 441 -5.95 14.06 10.16
CA ASN A 441 -6.55 12.77 10.52
C ASN A 441 -7.52 12.20 9.45
N SER A 442 -7.75 12.93 8.37
CA SER A 442 -8.49 12.48 7.20
C SER A 442 -7.64 11.66 6.23
N VAL A 443 -6.30 11.80 6.28
CA VAL A 443 -5.39 11.12 5.36
C VAL A 443 -5.32 9.64 5.70
N THR A 444 -5.55 8.80 4.68
CA THR A 444 -5.52 7.33 4.79
C THR A 444 -4.30 6.73 4.10
N SER A 445 -3.70 7.43 3.13
CA SER A 445 -2.56 6.95 2.37
C SER A 445 -1.52 8.04 2.10
N ILE A 446 -0.25 7.66 2.22
CA ILE A 446 0.91 8.46 1.85
C ILE A 446 1.64 7.73 0.72
N GLY A 447 1.83 8.38 -0.42
CA GLY A 447 2.41 7.80 -1.63
C GLY A 447 3.89 7.46 -1.52
N VAL A 448 4.38 6.72 -2.52
CA VAL A 448 5.81 6.43 -2.68
C VAL A 448 6.57 7.76 -2.80
N GLU A 449 7.70 7.90 -2.12
CA GLU A 449 8.56 9.10 -2.18
C GLU A 449 7.88 10.45 -1.84
N ALA A 450 6.69 10.43 -1.23
CA ALA A 450 5.86 11.61 -1.02
C ALA A 450 6.57 12.78 -0.34
N PHE A 451 7.47 12.51 0.62
CA PHE A 451 8.29 13.50 1.35
C PHE A 451 9.79 13.16 1.24
N SER A 452 10.19 12.47 0.19
CA SER A 452 11.60 12.13 -0.02
C SER A 452 12.42 13.40 -0.30
N PHE A 453 13.63 13.46 0.24
CA PHE A 453 14.56 14.60 0.11
C PHE A 453 14.01 15.95 0.60
N CYS A 454 13.08 15.95 1.55
CA CYS A 454 12.72 17.16 2.31
C CYS A 454 13.80 17.46 3.36
N GLU A 455 14.92 18.06 2.94
CA GLU A 455 16.14 18.17 3.75
C GLU A 455 15.99 18.94 5.08
N SER A 456 15.07 19.90 5.14
CA SER A 456 14.78 20.67 6.34
C SER A 456 13.76 20.01 7.27
N LEU A 457 13.12 18.92 6.83
CA LEU A 457 12.06 18.25 7.57
C LEU A 457 12.64 17.24 8.56
N THR A 458 12.87 17.70 9.79
CA THR A 458 13.51 16.88 10.83
C THR A 458 12.57 15.95 11.59
N SER A 459 11.26 16.24 11.60
CA SER A 459 10.25 15.38 12.21
C SER A 459 8.91 15.48 11.51
N ILE A 460 8.18 14.37 11.48
CA ILE A 460 6.81 14.32 10.96
C ILE A 460 5.94 13.42 11.84
N THR A 461 4.68 13.79 12.00
CA THR A 461 3.67 12.98 12.71
C THR A 461 2.73 12.34 11.69
N VAL A 462 2.62 11.01 11.76
CA VAL A 462 1.68 10.20 11.01
C VAL A 462 0.44 9.97 11.89
N PRO A 463 -0.78 10.33 11.44
CA PRO A 463 -2.00 10.11 12.22
C PRO A 463 -2.49 8.66 12.17
N ASP A 464 -3.32 8.27 13.15
CA ASP A 464 -3.95 6.93 13.29
C ASP A 464 -4.79 6.51 12.08
N SER A 465 -5.24 7.46 11.28
CA SER A 465 -6.03 7.22 10.07
C SER A 465 -5.22 6.63 8.92
N VAL A 466 -3.89 6.79 8.93
CA VAL A 466 -3.03 6.30 7.85
C VAL A 466 -2.94 4.78 7.94
N ILE A 467 -3.26 4.11 6.84
CA ILE A 467 -3.19 2.64 6.70
C ILE A 467 -2.13 2.20 5.68
N TYR A 468 -1.57 3.14 4.90
CA TYR A 468 -0.58 2.86 3.87
C TYR A 468 0.48 3.97 3.79
N ILE A 469 1.75 3.57 3.74
CA ILE A 469 2.88 4.47 3.51
C ILE A 469 3.75 3.83 2.40
N GLY A 470 3.87 4.54 1.28
CA GLY A 470 4.63 4.09 0.13
C GLY A 470 6.14 4.01 0.40
N ARG A 471 6.82 3.15 -0.36
CA ARG A 471 8.29 3.01 -0.32
C ARG A 471 8.97 4.38 -0.37
N ASN A 472 10.02 4.57 0.43
CA ASN A 472 10.82 5.79 0.47
C ASN A 472 10.04 7.09 0.78
N ALA A 473 8.81 7.02 1.30
CA ALA A 473 7.99 8.20 1.60
C ALA A 473 8.74 9.27 2.41
N PHE A 474 9.64 8.89 3.33
CA PHE A 474 10.42 9.82 4.16
C PHE A 474 11.93 9.73 3.91
N TYR A 475 12.33 9.29 2.72
CA TYR A 475 13.72 9.01 2.43
C TYR A 475 14.61 10.26 2.41
N SER A 476 15.82 10.16 2.97
CA SER A 476 16.83 11.23 2.91
C SER A 476 18.24 10.64 2.97
N TYR A 477 19.20 11.22 2.23
CA TYR A 477 20.63 10.92 2.41
C TYR A 477 21.32 11.83 3.42
N TYR A 478 20.74 13.00 3.69
CA TYR A 478 21.44 14.16 4.28
C TYR A 478 21.22 14.32 5.77
N HIS A 479 20.06 13.92 6.28
CA HIS A 479 19.73 13.99 7.69
C HIS A 479 18.91 12.78 8.14
N THR A 480 18.83 12.59 9.45
CA THR A 480 17.89 11.67 10.05
C THR A 480 16.55 12.38 10.25
N ILE A 481 15.45 11.75 9.87
CA ILE A 481 14.09 12.21 10.15
C ILE A 481 13.48 11.39 11.29
N THR A 482 12.77 12.05 12.21
CA THR A 482 11.98 11.40 13.26
C THR A 482 10.52 11.25 12.82
N ILE A 483 10.06 10.02 12.64
CA ILE A 483 8.67 9.69 12.34
C ILE A 483 7.97 9.31 13.65
N LYS A 484 6.97 10.10 14.03
CA LYS A 484 6.06 9.81 15.15
C LYS A 484 4.82 9.15 14.56
N ALA A 485 4.66 7.84 14.79
CA ALA A 485 3.56 7.07 14.23
C ALA A 485 2.90 6.22 15.33
N PRO A 486 1.60 5.94 15.23
CA PRO A 486 0.87 5.09 16.18
C PRO A 486 1.19 3.60 16.04
N HIS A 487 1.75 3.20 14.90
CA HIS A 487 2.11 1.81 14.60
C HIS A 487 3.55 1.72 14.09
N ASP A 488 4.15 0.54 14.27
CA ASP A 488 5.48 0.25 13.73
C ASP A 488 5.47 0.27 12.18
N PRO A 489 6.60 0.58 11.52
CA PRO A 489 6.70 0.66 10.05
C PRO A 489 6.07 -0.52 9.29
N SER A 490 6.19 -1.73 9.83
CA SER A 490 5.69 -2.96 9.22
C SER A 490 4.17 -3.01 9.09
N TYR A 491 3.43 -2.29 9.94
CA TYR A 491 1.97 -2.14 9.84
C TYR A 491 1.58 -1.53 8.49
N TYR A 492 2.33 -0.53 8.03
CA TYR A 492 2.08 0.16 6.77
C TYR A 492 2.64 -0.56 5.55
N GLY A 493 3.29 -1.72 5.73
CA GLY A 493 4.10 -2.36 4.69
C GLY A 493 5.37 -1.58 4.33
N TYR A 494 5.81 -0.70 5.23
CA TYR A 494 6.91 0.23 5.00
C TYR A 494 8.24 -0.32 5.56
N ALA A 495 9.30 -0.20 4.77
CA ALA A 495 10.65 -0.62 5.15
C ALA A 495 11.53 0.63 5.39
N PRO A 496 11.81 0.99 6.66
CA PRO A 496 12.59 2.19 6.96
C PRO A 496 14.00 2.15 6.40
N THR A 497 14.49 3.31 6.01
CA THR A 497 15.90 3.47 5.64
C THR A 497 16.77 3.81 6.86
N LYS A 498 18.10 3.76 6.70
CA LYS A 498 19.07 4.00 7.79
C LYS A 498 18.94 5.39 8.46
N ASN A 499 18.33 6.33 7.75
CA ASN A 499 18.20 7.73 8.16
C ASN A 499 16.80 8.04 8.71
N GLU A 500 16.07 7.02 9.16
CA GLU A 500 14.74 7.18 9.72
C GLU A 500 14.70 6.64 11.14
N THR A 501 14.23 7.47 12.07
CA THR A 501 13.98 7.08 13.45
C THR A 501 12.48 7.03 13.68
N TRP A 502 11.96 5.85 13.98
CA TRP A 502 10.54 5.65 14.27
C TRP A 502 10.29 5.67 15.77
N THR A 503 9.22 6.36 16.17
CA THR A 503 8.76 6.43 17.55
C THR A 503 7.29 6.02 17.61
N THR A 504 7.01 4.98 18.38
CA THR A 504 5.68 4.41 18.63
C THR A 504 5.32 4.53 20.12
N PRO A 505 4.02 4.66 20.48
CA PRO A 505 3.56 4.79 21.87
C PRO A 505 3.92 3.62 22.80
#